data_AF-A0A522H8N6-F1
#
_entry.id   AF-A0A522H8N6-F1
#
_cell.length_a   1.000
_cell.length_b   1.000
_cell.length_c   1.000
_cell.angle_alpha   90.00
_cell.angle_beta   90.00
_cell.angle_gamma   90.00
#
_symmetry.space_group_name_H-M   'P 1'
#
loop_
_entity.id
_entity.type
_entity.pdbx_description
1 polymer ?
#
loop_
_entity_poly.entity_id
_entity_poly.type
_entity_poly.pdbx_seq_one_letter_code
_entity_poly.pdbx_strand_id
1 'polypeptide(L)'
;MSAIQLIRECRDAGIRLQAHGDRLHVEAPAGSITPELRQALAEHKADLLALHAIRASLLALAVRMGIPRCVVDELPVEELEATAQQTALCDDHTDANGDPLPHALLVFYLRTLADRMDASQGSPAPSGGGSSNG
;
A
#
# COMPACT_ATOMS: atom_id res chain seq x y z
N MET A 1 5.64 20.12 -2.22
CA MET A 1 4.51 19.19 -2.43
C MET A 1 4.98 17.82 -1.96
N SER A 2 4.16 16.99 -1.33
CA SER A 2 4.56 15.60 -1.02
C SER A 2 4.13 14.64 -2.12
N ALA A 3 4.75 13.46 -2.19
CA ALA A 3 4.37 12.41 -3.14
C ALA A 3 2.88 12.05 -3.00
N ILE A 4 2.33 11.95 -1.78
CA ILE A 4 0.88 11.76 -1.54
C ILE A 4 0.03 12.83 -2.19
N GLN A 5 0.38 14.12 -2.00
CA GLN A 5 -0.41 15.21 -2.56
C GLN A 5 -0.43 15.15 -4.09
N LEU A 6 0.72 14.84 -4.69
CA LEU A 6 0.82 14.67 -6.14
C LEU A 6 -0.04 13.50 -6.65
N ILE A 7 -0.02 12.36 -5.95
CA ILE A 7 -0.83 11.19 -6.33
C ILE A 7 -2.33 11.49 -6.16
N ARG A 8 -2.72 12.20 -5.10
CA ARG A 8 -4.12 12.61 -4.89
C ARG A 8 -4.60 13.55 -5.99
N GLU A 9 -3.82 14.57 -6.32
CA GLU A 9 -4.15 15.47 -7.44
C GLU A 9 -4.19 14.73 -8.77
N CYS A 10 -3.24 13.80 -9.01
CA CYS A 10 -3.27 12.95 -10.19
C CYS A 10 -4.58 12.15 -10.24
N ARG A 11 -4.98 11.51 -9.14
CA ARG A 11 -6.19 10.70 -9.06
C ARG A 11 -7.46 11.54 -9.25
N ASP A 12 -7.52 12.72 -8.65
CA ASP A 12 -8.63 13.67 -8.82
C ASP A 12 -8.71 14.19 -10.27
N ALA A 13 -7.57 14.35 -10.94
CA ALA A 13 -7.47 14.68 -12.36
C ALA A 13 -7.70 13.48 -13.30
N GLY A 14 -8.00 12.29 -12.76
CA GLY A 14 -8.21 11.06 -13.53
C GLY A 14 -6.93 10.45 -14.12
N ILE A 15 -5.76 10.87 -13.64
CA ILE A 15 -4.45 10.37 -14.02
C ILE A 15 -4.15 9.09 -13.23
N ARG A 16 -3.82 8.01 -13.95
CA ARG A 16 -3.37 6.74 -13.37
C ARG A 16 -1.86 6.64 -13.44
N LEU A 17 -1.23 6.38 -12.30
CA LEU A 17 0.19 6.10 -12.18
C LEU A 17 0.37 4.59 -11.99
N GLN A 18 1.18 3.97 -12.85
CA GLN A 18 1.52 2.56 -12.78
C GLN A 18 3.03 2.41 -12.89
N ALA A 19 3.71 1.76 -11.94
CA ALA A 19 5.11 1.38 -12.14
C ALA A 19 5.23 0.04 -12.85
N HIS A 20 6.12 0.00 -13.82
CA HIS A 20 6.64 -1.18 -14.48
C HIS A 20 8.13 -1.29 -14.17
N GLY A 21 8.47 -2.00 -13.10
CA GLY A 21 9.84 -2.12 -12.62
C GLY A 21 10.42 -0.76 -12.27
N ASP A 22 11.47 -0.34 -13.00
CA ASP A 22 12.14 0.96 -12.81
C ASP A 22 11.47 2.12 -13.58
N ARG A 23 10.38 1.85 -14.31
CA ARG A 23 9.69 2.86 -15.14
C ARG A 23 8.34 3.21 -14.54
N LEU A 24 8.07 4.49 -14.34
CA LEU A 24 6.75 4.99 -14.01
C LEU A 24 5.98 5.28 -15.31
N HIS A 25 4.90 4.53 -15.53
CA HIS A 25 3.92 4.76 -16.57
C HIS A 25 2.85 5.71 -16.03
N VAL A 26 2.57 6.78 -16.78
CA VAL A 26 1.58 7.80 -16.42
C VAL A 26 0.52 7.82 -17.51
N GLU A 27 -0.66 7.30 -17.20
CA GLU A 27 -1.83 7.37 -18.07
C GLU A 27 -2.66 8.58 -17.66
N ALA A 28 -2.71 9.60 -18.52
CA ALA A 28 -3.47 10.81 -18.27
C ALA A 28 -4.40 11.11 -19.45
N PRO A 29 -5.60 11.68 -19.20
CA PRO A 29 -6.39 12.29 -20.27
C PRO A 29 -5.60 13.42 -20.96
N ALA A 30 -5.88 13.65 -22.24
CA ALA A 30 -5.26 14.74 -22.99
C ALA A 30 -5.57 16.09 -22.33
N GLY A 31 -4.54 16.82 -21.91
CA GLY A 31 -4.65 18.11 -21.22
C GLY A 31 -4.60 18.04 -19.70
N SER A 32 -4.57 16.86 -19.08
CA SER A 32 -4.47 16.72 -17.61
C SER A 32 -3.05 16.80 -17.07
N ILE A 33 -2.03 16.45 -17.87
CA ILE A 33 -0.62 16.62 -17.48
C ILE A 33 -0.21 18.05 -17.78
N THR A 34 -0.23 18.88 -16.75
CA THR A 34 0.37 20.22 -16.80
C THR A 34 1.90 20.12 -16.69
N PRO A 35 2.67 21.09 -17.20
CA PRO A 35 4.12 21.09 -17.07
C PRO A 35 4.59 21.10 -15.60
N GLU A 36 3.84 21.76 -14.71
CA GLU A 36 4.07 21.77 -13.26
C GLU A 36 3.93 20.36 -12.68
N LEU A 37 2.85 19.64 -13.06
CA LEU A 37 2.61 18.26 -12.61
C LEU A 37 3.69 17.30 -13.14
N ARG A 38 4.12 17.50 -14.38
CA ARG A 38 5.22 16.73 -14.98
C ARG A 38 6.54 16.95 -14.23
N GLN A 39 6.83 18.18 -13.83
CA GLN A 39 8.04 18.49 -13.08
C GLN A 39 7.98 17.88 -11.67
N ALA A 40 6.84 17.97 -10.99
CA ALA A 40 6.64 17.32 -9.70
C ALA A 40 6.75 15.78 -9.78
N LEU A 41 6.20 15.16 -10.84
CA LEU A 41 6.35 13.72 -11.09
C LEU A 41 7.80 13.31 -11.32
N ALA A 42 8.60 14.17 -11.96
CA ALA A 42 10.02 13.92 -12.18
C ALA A 42 10.83 14.10 -10.88
N GLU A 43 10.51 15.11 -10.08
CA GLU A 43 11.17 15.39 -8.80
C GLU A 43 10.90 14.27 -7.78
N HIS A 44 9.65 13.81 -7.69
CA HIS A 44 9.25 12.71 -6.81
C HIS A 44 9.34 11.32 -7.45
N LYS A 45 9.96 11.19 -8.65
CA LYS A 45 10.02 9.91 -9.36
C LYS A 45 10.62 8.80 -8.51
N ALA A 46 11.70 9.11 -7.78
CA ALA A 46 12.38 8.13 -6.93
C ALA A 46 11.46 7.63 -5.81
N ASP A 47 10.75 8.54 -5.14
CA ASP A 47 9.77 8.19 -4.09
C ASP A 47 8.62 7.35 -4.67
N LEU A 48 8.10 7.73 -5.85
CA LEU A 48 7.05 7.00 -6.53
C LEU A 48 7.49 5.57 -6.90
N LEU A 49 8.73 5.41 -7.39
CA LEU A 49 9.29 4.09 -7.68
C LEU A 49 9.47 3.26 -6.40
N ALA A 50 9.93 3.88 -5.30
CA ALA A 50 10.06 3.21 -4.01
C ALA A 50 8.69 2.71 -3.49
N LEU A 51 7.66 3.55 -3.54
CA LEU A 51 6.28 3.17 -3.19
C LEU A 51 5.79 1.96 -3.99
N HIS A 52 6.04 1.96 -5.29
CA HIS A 52 5.67 0.85 -6.16
C HIS A 52 6.49 -0.41 -5.90
N ALA A 53 7.78 -0.29 -5.57
CA ALA A 53 8.63 -1.41 -5.19
C ALA A 53 8.12 -2.05 -3.89
N ILE A 54 7.76 -1.25 -2.89
CA ILE A 54 7.14 -1.72 -1.64
C ILE A 54 5.83 -2.45 -1.93
N ARG A 55 4.98 -1.90 -2.79
CA ARG A 55 3.72 -2.55 -3.20
C ARG A 55 3.96 -3.90 -3.88
N ALA A 56 4.98 -3.99 -4.75
CA ALA A 56 5.35 -5.26 -5.38
C ALA A 56 5.85 -6.30 -4.35
N SER A 57 6.65 -5.87 -3.38
CA SER A 57 7.09 -6.72 -2.27
C SER A 57 5.92 -7.21 -1.41
N LEU A 58 4.97 -6.31 -1.10
CA LEU A 58 3.74 -6.67 -0.39
C LEU A 58 2.90 -7.70 -1.17
N LEU A 59 2.76 -7.53 -2.49
CA LEU A 59 2.06 -8.50 -3.34
C LEU A 59 2.75 -9.87 -3.35
N ALA A 60 4.08 -9.91 -3.47
CA ALA A 60 4.84 -11.15 -3.42
C ALA A 60 4.70 -11.85 -2.06
N LEU A 61 4.75 -11.08 -0.97
CA LEU A 61 4.54 -11.57 0.40
C LEU A 61 3.10 -12.06 0.62
N ALA A 62 2.11 -11.34 0.10
CA ALA A 62 0.71 -11.71 0.19
C ALA A 62 0.44 -13.06 -0.46
N VAL A 63 0.96 -13.26 -1.68
CA VAL A 63 0.86 -14.55 -2.39
C VAL A 63 1.49 -15.68 -1.55
N ARG A 64 2.67 -15.43 -0.97
CA ARG A 64 3.36 -16.41 -0.11
C ARG A 64 2.57 -16.77 1.16
N MET A 65 1.82 -15.82 1.70
CA MET A 65 0.99 -16.01 2.90
C MET A 65 -0.44 -16.46 2.59
N GLY A 66 -0.84 -16.58 1.32
CA GLY A 66 -2.21 -16.91 0.92
C GLY A 66 -3.20 -15.75 1.07
N ILE A 67 -2.71 -14.51 1.21
CA ILE A 67 -3.54 -13.32 1.30
C ILE A 67 -3.92 -12.86 -0.11
N PRO A 68 -5.21 -12.61 -0.39
CA PRO A 68 -5.64 -12.23 -1.72
C PRO A 68 -5.11 -10.85 -2.12
N ARG A 69 -4.63 -10.73 -3.36
CA ARG A 69 -4.07 -9.48 -3.91
C ARG A 69 -5.00 -8.27 -3.84
N CYS A 70 -6.32 -8.48 -3.81
CA CYS A 70 -7.29 -7.39 -3.69
C CYS A 70 -7.08 -6.58 -2.40
N VAL A 71 -6.62 -7.21 -1.31
CA VAL A 71 -6.32 -6.52 -0.04
C VAL A 71 -5.19 -5.50 -0.24
N VAL A 72 -4.15 -5.88 -0.98
CA VAL A 72 -3.02 -4.99 -1.30
C VAL A 72 -3.40 -3.98 -2.38
N ASP A 73 -4.33 -4.33 -3.26
CA ASP A 73 -4.81 -3.42 -4.30
C ASP A 73 -5.72 -2.32 -3.75
N GLU A 74 -6.53 -2.61 -2.75
CA GLU A 74 -7.43 -1.67 -2.08
C GLU A 74 -6.73 -0.80 -1.03
N LEU A 75 -5.47 -1.07 -0.72
CA LEU A 75 -4.68 -0.32 0.25
C LEU A 75 -4.56 1.15 -0.16
N PRO A 76 -4.91 2.11 0.72
CA PRO A 76 -4.76 3.51 0.40
C PRO A 76 -3.27 3.86 0.29
N VAL A 77 -2.98 4.83 -0.57
CA VAL A 77 -1.61 5.27 -0.85
C VAL A 77 -0.93 5.83 0.40
N GLU A 78 -1.70 6.41 1.33
CA GLU A 78 -1.20 6.91 2.62
C GLU A 78 -0.58 5.81 3.48
N GLU A 79 -1.23 4.64 3.54
CA GLU A 79 -0.75 3.46 4.27
C GLU A 79 0.51 2.87 3.60
N LEU A 80 0.56 2.87 2.26
CA LEU A 80 1.75 2.47 1.49
C LEU A 80 2.95 3.40 1.74
N GLU A 81 2.72 4.71 1.82
CA GLU A 81 3.78 5.69 2.11
C GLU A 81 4.28 5.59 3.54
N ALA A 82 3.38 5.49 4.52
CA ALA A 82 3.78 5.25 5.91
C ALA A 82 4.63 3.97 6.02
N THR A 83 4.23 2.91 5.32
CA THR A 83 4.99 1.66 5.24
C THR A 83 6.35 1.87 4.60
N ALA A 84 6.43 2.56 3.46
CA ALA A 84 7.68 2.84 2.76
C ALA A 84 8.65 3.67 3.64
N GLN A 85 8.12 4.67 4.33
CA GLN A 85 8.89 5.51 5.24
C GLN A 85 9.39 4.73 6.45
N GLN A 86 8.56 3.83 7.01
CA GLN A 86 8.97 2.90 8.07
C GLN A 86 10.04 1.90 7.58
N THR A 87 9.91 1.36 6.36
CA THR A 87 10.95 0.48 5.81
C THR A 87 12.26 1.22 5.57
N ALA A 88 12.21 2.46 5.10
CA ALA A 88 13.41 3.29 4.89
C ALA A 88 14.12 3.60 6.22
N LEU A 89 13.38 3.80 7.31
CA LEU A 89 13.95 3.94 8.66
C LEU A 89 14.65 2.66 9.14
N CYS A 90 14.29 1.51 8.59
CA CYS A 90 14.84 0.21 8.98
C CYS A 90 15.81 -0.38 7.96
N ASP A 91 16.16 0.33 6.89
CA ASP A 91 16.89 -0.21 5.73
C ASP A 91 18.29 -0.75 6.10
N ASP A 92 18.95 -0.16 7.10
CA ASP A 92 20.26 -0.59 7.58
C ASP A 92 20.20 -1.67 8.68
N HIS A 93 18.99 -2.09 9.06
CA HIS A 93 18.80 -2.99 10.19
C HIS A 93 18.42 -4.41 9.74
N THR A 94 18.97 -5.41 10.42
CA THR A 94 18.63 -6.83 10.25
C THR A 94 18.08 -7.39 11.56
N ASP A 95 17.21 -8.39 11.45
CA ASP A 95 16.67 -9.09 12.62
C ASP A 95 17.68 -10.13 13.16
N ALA A 96 17.29 -10.85 14.22
CA ALA A 96 18.14 -11.89 14.82
C ALA A 96 18.44 -13.09 13.89
N ASN A 97 17.69 -13.24 12.79
CA ASN A 97 17.88 -14.29 11.79
C ASN A 97 18.78 -13.83 10.62
N GLY A 98 19.19 -12.55 10.62
CA GLY A 98 19.93 -11.93 9.51
C GLY A 98 19.04 -11.53 8.34
N ASP A 99 17.71 -11.57 8.51
CA ASP A 99 16.77 -11.05 7.51
C ASP A 99 16.68 -9.52 7.61
N PRO A 100 16.56 -8.82 6.48
CA PRO A 100 16.37 -7.37 6.49
C PRO A 100 15.09 -7.02 7.26
N LEU A 101 15.20 -6.16 8.28
CA LEU A 101 14.06 -5.69 9.07
C LEU A 101 12.93 -5.08 8.21
N PRO A 102 13.19 -4.39 7.09
CA PRO A 102 12.15 -3.96 6.17
C PRO A 102 11.23 -5.11 5.74
N HIS A 103 11.79 -6.29 5.45
CA HIS A 103 11.01 -7.45 5.05
C HIS A 103 10.14 -7.98 6.19
N ALA A 104 10.69 -8.07 7.40
CA ALA A 104 9.94 -8.50 8.59
C ALA A 104 8.78 -7.53 8.90
N LEU A 105 9.01 -6.22 8.77
CA LEU A 105 7.98 -5.20 8.92
C LEU A 105 6.86 -5.35 7.89
N LEU A 106 7.20 -5.57 6.61
CA LEU A 106 6.20 -5.77 5.56
C LEU A 106 5.33 -7.02 5.84
N VAL A 107 5.95 -8.11 6.30
CA VAL A 107 5.22 -9.33 6.70
C VAL A 107 4.28 -9.05 7.86
N PHE A 108 4.77 -8.38 8.91
CA PHE A 108 3.97 -8.04 10.09
C PHE A 108 2.78 -7.14 9.73
N TYR A 109 3.05 -6.11 8.93
CA TYR A 109 2.05 -5.16 8.48
C TYR A 109 0.94 -5.84 7.68
N LEU A 110 1.32 -6.67 6.69
CA LEU A 110 0.36 -7.36 5.83
C LEU A 110 -0.51 -8.36 6.62
N ARG A 111 0.06 -9.03 7.62
CA ARG A 111 -0.70 -9.90 8.53
C ARG A 111 -1.71 -9.12 9.36
N THR A 112 -1.29 -7.99 9.94
CA THR A 112 -2.17 -7.09 10.70
C THR A 112 -3.35 -6.60 9.84
N LEU A 113 -3.08 -6.32 8.56
CA LEU A 113 -4.10 -5.91 7.60
C LEU A 113 -5.09 -7.02 7.27
N ALA A 114 -4.59 -8.24 7.04
CA ALA A 114 -5.45 -9.40 6.82
C ALA A 114 -6.36 -9.67 8.03
N ASP A 115 -5.81 -9.64 9.24
CA ASP A 115 -6.58 -9.82 10.49
C ASP A 115 -7.68 -8.75 10.64
N ARG A 116 -7.40 -7.48 10.29
CA ARG A 116 -8.40 -6.39 10.32
C ARG A 116 -9.53 -6.61 9.30
N MET A 117 -9.20 -7.10 8.10
CA MET A 117 -10.19 -7.39 7.06
C MET A 117 -11.06 -8.59 7.45
N ASP A 118 -10.48 -9.66 8.00
CA ASP A 118 -11.22 -10.80 8.54
C ASP A 118 -12.13 -10.37 9.70
N ALA A 119 -11.65 -9.50 10.60
CA ALA A 119 -12.47 -8.96 11.69
C ALA A 119 -13.64 -8.10 11.20
N SER A 120 -13.49 -7.40 10.06
CA SER A 120 -14.58 -6.64 9.45
C SER A 120 -15.63 -7.52 8.74
N GLN A 121 -15.23 -8.69 8.24
CA GLN A 121 -16.12 -9.68 7.62
C GLN A 121 -16.81 -10.60 8.65
N GLY A 122 -16.20 -10.78 9.83
CA GLY A 122 -16.71 -11.58 10.94
C GLY A 122 -17.36 -10.73 12.03
N SER A 123 -18.56 -10.19 11.78
CA SER A 123 -19.48 -9.89 12.88
C SER A 123 -20.33 -11.12 13.19
N PRO A 124 -20.03 -11.92 14.23
CA PRO A 124 -21.06 -12.76 14.83
C PRO A 124 -21.97 -11.82 15.61
N ALA A 125 -23.14 -11.50 15.05
CA ALA A 125 -24.23 -10.96 15.85
C ALA A 125 -24.44 -11.91 17.05
N PRO A 126 -24.43 -11.44 18.30
CA PRO A 126 -24.89 -12.26 19.40
C PRO A 126 -26.38 -12.52 19.14
N SER A 127 -26.69 -13.72 18.63
CA SER A 127 -28.05 -14.20 18.55
C SER A 127 -28.55 -14.30 19.98
N GLY A 128 -29.29 -13.26 20.40
CA GLY A 128 -29.99 -13.21 21.67
C GLY A 128 -31.02 -14.33 21.71
N GLY A 129 -30.57 -15.51 22.13
CA GLY A 129 -31.43 -16.61 22.54
C GLY A 129 -32.06 -16.28 23.87
N GLY A 130 -33.06 -15.39 23.86
CA GLY A 130 -34.04 -15.29 24.91
C GLY A 130 -34.89 -16.55 24.92
N SER A 131 -34.41 -17.63 25.55
CA SER A 131 -35.26 -18.74 25.94
C SER A 131 -35.80 -18.47 27.33
N SER A 132 -36.95 -17.82 27.32
CA SER A 132 -37.97 -17.88 28.37
C SER A 132 -38.38 -19.35 28.59
N ASN A 133 -38.26 -19.83 29.83
CA ASN A 133 -39.01 -20.95 30.40
C ASN A 133 -38.65 -21.00 31.89
N GLY A 134 -39.54 -21.02 32.87
CA GLY A 134 -41.00 -21.10 32.97
C GLY A 134 -41.30 -21.15 34.47
#